data_AF-A0A3S0PXG4-F1
#
_entry.id   AF-A0A3S0PXG4-F1
#
_cell.length_a   1.000
_cell.length_b   1.000
_cell.length_c   1.000
_cell.angle_alpha   90.00
_cell.angle_beta   90.00
_cell.angle_gamma   90.00
#
_symmetry.space_group_name_H-M   'P 1'
#
loop_
_entity.id
_entity.type
_entity.pdbx_description
1 polymer ?
#
loop_
_entity_poly.entity_id
_entity_poly.type
_entity_poly.pdbx_seq_one_letter_code
_entity_poly.pdbx_strand_id
1 'polypeptide(L)'
;MNEAARIDLQRVLQITIDMLDAAAGSNWDRVSQLDAERSRHLRKQGAGSLTESEHQIIATVVKHNQTLKAHADVARTALKQQLDRQPYNRRALQTYIRSSSSR
;
A
#
# COMPACT_ATOMS: atom_id res chain seq x y z
N MET A 1 -0.83 -0.45 33.81
CA MET A 1 -1.35 -1.31 32.73
C MET A 1 -1.21 -0.69 31.32
N ASN A 2 -0.40 0.37 31.11
CA ASN A 2 -0.32 1.08 29.81
C ASN A 2 0.88 0.68 28.93
N GLU A 3 1.77 -0.17 29.43
CA GLU A 3 3.03 -0.49 28.75
C GLU A 3 2.82 -1.42 27.54
N ALA A 4 1.87 -2.36 27.63
CA ALA A 4 1.49 -3.22 26.51
C ALA A 4 0.88 -2.43 25.34
N ALA A 5 0.00 -1.46 25.63
CA ALA A 5 -0.60 -0.59 24.61
C ALA A 5 0.45 0.28 23.89
N ARG A 6 1.45 0.78 24.64
CA ARG A 6 2.56 1.55 24.09
C ARG A 6 3.45 0.72 23.15
N ILE A 7 3.77 -0.52 23.55
CA ILE A 7 4.56 -1.46 22.73
C ILE A 7 3.83 -1.77 21.41
N ASP A 8 2.50 -1.95 21.46
CA ASP A 8 1.70 -2.23 20.26
C ASP A 8 1.65 -1.02 19.30
N LEU A 9 1.53 0.21 19.80
CA LEU A 9 1.54 1.42 18.94
C LEU A 9 2.89 1.70 18.30
N GLN A 10 3.99 1.50 19.03
CA GLN A 10 5.32 1.61 18.44
C GLN A 10 5.53 0.55 17.34
N ARG A 11 5.02 -0.67 17.55
CA ARG A 11 5.07 -1.72 16.54
C ARG A 11 4.24 -1.36 15.30
N VAL A 12 3.05 -0.77 15.48
CA VAL A 12 2.22 -0.27 14.37
C VAL A 12 2.96 0.82 13.57
N LEU A 13 3.65 1.73 14.25
CA LEU A 13 4.45 2.77 13.59
C LEU A 13 5.57 2.16 12.76
N GLN A 14 6.33 1.21 13.33
CA GLN A 14 7.40 0.53 12.60
C GLN A 14 6.87 -0.22 11.37
N ILE A 15 5.79 -1.00 11.52
CA ILE A 15 5.18 -1.71 10.39
C ILE A 15 4.74 -0.71 9.30
N THR A 16 4.23 0.46 9.68
CA THR A 16 3.82 1.49 8.72
C THR A 16 5.01 2.10 7.98
N ILE A 17 6.17 2.23 8.63
CA ILE A 17 7.43 2.62 7.96
C ILE A 17 7.87 1.54 6.98
N ASP A 18 7.87 0.27 7.40
CA ASP A 18 8.23 -0.86 6.53
C ASP A 18 7.30 -0.96 5.30
N MET A 19 6.02 -0.60 5.47
CA MET A 19 5.06 -0.51 4.36
C MET A 19 5.42 0.61 3.38
N LEU A 20 5.89 1.76 3.86
CA LEU A 20 6.32 2.87 3.00
C LEU A 20 7.54 2.47 2.17
N ASP A 21 8.52 1.81 2.79
CA ASP A 21 9.70 1.32 2.09
C ASP A 21 9.32 0.28 1.03
N ALA A 22 8.42 -0.65 1.37
CA ALA A 22 7.90 -1.63 0.41
C ALA A 22 7.12 -0.96 -0.74
N ALA A 23 6.31 0.07 -0.45
CA ALA A 23 5.57 0.82 -1.46
C ALA A 23 6.50 1.61 -2.39
N ALA A 24 7.57 2.20 -1.86
CA ALA A 24 8.61 2.87 -2.65
C ALA A 24 9.30 1.89 -3.62
N GLY A 25 9.53 0.66 -3.17
CA GLY A 25 10.02 -0.45 -4.00
C GLY A 25 8.98 -1.12 -4.90
N SER A 26 7.74 -0.61 -4.98
CA SER A 26 6.61 -1.22 -5.71
C SER A 26 6.28 -2.66 -5.28
N ASN A 27 6.68 -3.07 -4.07
CA ASN A 27 6.43 -4.41 -3.53
C ASN A 27 5.07 -4.46 -2.80
N TRP A 28 3.99 -4.41 -3.58
CA TRP A 28 2.62 -4.36 -3.07
C TRP A 28 2.19 -5.64 -2.33
N ASP A 29 2.78 -6.79 -2.67
CA ASP A 29 2.57 -8.04 -1.95
C ASP A 29 3.08 -7.94 -0.50
N ARG A 30 4.27 -7.36 -0.32
CA ARG A 30 4.83 -7.11 1.02
C ARG A 30 4.00 -6.10 1.79
N VAL A 31 3.52 -5.03 1.14
CA VAL A 31 2.61 -4.06 1.76
C VAL A 31 1.35 -4.75 2.30
N SER A 32 0.76 -5.68 1.53
CA SER A 32 -0.44 -6.42 1.96
C SER A 32 -0.18 -7.33 3.16
N GLN A 33 0.96 -8.03 3.19
CA GLN A 33 1.37 -8.85 4.34
C GLN A 33 1.54 -8.01 5.61
N LEU A 34 2.22 -6.86 5.48
CA LEU A 34 2.46 -5.94 6.58
C LEU A 34 1.16 -5.32 7.10
N ASP A 35 0.19 -5.02 6.23
CA ASP A 35 -1.11 -4.50 6.66
C ASP A 35 -1.91 -5.52 7.50
N ALA A 36 -1.81 -6.81 7.15
CA ALA A 36 -2.39 -7.88 7.94
C ALA A 36 -1.73 -8.02 9.32
N GLU A 37 -0.40 -7.85 9.40
CA GLU A 37 0.35 -7.82 10.67
C GLU A 37 -0.06 -6.60 11.52
N ARG A 38 -0.09 -5.41 10.90
CA ARG A 38 -0.50 -4.16 11.54
C ARG A 38 -1.90 -4.25 12.15
N SER A 39 -2.84 -4.81 11.40
CA SER A 39 -4.23 -5.01 11.83
C SER A 39 -4.34 -5.87 13.10
N ARG A 40 -3.42 -6.83 13.30
CA ARG A 40 -3.39 -7.65 14.52
C ARG A 40 -2.94 -6.84 15.74
N HIS A 41 -1.98 -5.93 15.58
CA HIS A 41 -1.52 -5.06 16.66
C HIS A 41 -2.57 -4.00 17.03
N LEU A 42 -3.25 -3.42 16.04
CA LEU A 42 -4.34 -2.48 16.28
C LEU A 42 -5.51 -3.10 17.06
N ARG A 43 -5.85 -4.37 16.79
CA ARG A 43 -6.92 -5.08 17.52
C ARG A 43 -6.58 -5.40 18.98
N LYS A 44 -5.29 -5.44 19.33
CA LYS A 44 -4.84 -5.68 20.72
C LYS A 44 -4.89 -4.42 21.58
N GLN A 45 -5.04 -3.25 20.96
CA GLN A 45 -5.16 -1.99 21.67
C GLN A 45 -6.52 -1.92 22.38
N GLY A 46 -6.50 -2.05 23.71
CA GLY A 46 -7.68 -1.92 24.55
C GLY A 46 -8.18 -0.48 24.65
N ALA A 47 -9.45 -0.31 25.01
CA ALA A 47 -10.09 0.98 25.27
C ALA A 47 -9.56 1.61 26.58
N GLY A 48 -8.36 2.17 26.53
CA GLY A 48 -7.74 2.95 27.59
C GLY A 48 -7.57 4.41 27.18
N SER A 49 -7.37 5.30 28.15
CA SER A 49 -6.98 6.68 27.87
C SER A 49 -5.56 6.71 27.30
N LEU A 50 -5.42 7.32 26.13
CA LEU A 50 -4.14 7.45 25.44
C LEU A 50 -3.32 8.58 26.07
N THR A 51 -2.02 8.35 26.17
CA THR A 51 -1.05 9.38 26.53
C THR A 51 -0.77 10.30 25.34
N GLU A 52 -0.24 11.50 25.63
CA GLU A 52 0.16 12.45 24.59
C GLU A 52 1.17 11.86 23.59
N SER A 53 2.10 11.02 24.07
CA SER A 53 3.06 10.33 23.20
C SER A 53 2.39 9.36 22.23
N GLU A 54 1.31 8.71 22.65
CA GLU A 54 0.55 7.79 21.81
C GLU A 54 -0.30 8.54 20.78
N HIS A 55 -0.83 9.72 21.14
CA HIS A 55 -1.47 10.62 20.17
C HIS A 55 -0.49 11.05 19.07
N GLN A 56 0.75 11.39 19.42
CA GLN A 56 1.78 11.75 18.44
C GLN A 56 2.14 10.58 17.52
N ILE A 57 2.21 9.36 18.05
CA ILE A 57 2.44 8.15 17.25
C ILE A 57 1.27 7.95 16.27
N ILE A 58 0.02 8.06 16.74
CA ILE A 58 -1.17 7.91 15.90
C ILE A 58 -1.19 8.98 14.80
N ALA A 59 -0.93 10.25 15.13
CA ALA A 59 -0.85 11.32 14.15
C ALA A 59 0.21 11.05 13.07
N THR A 60 1.37 10.52 13.48
CA THR A 60 2.43 10.11 12.55
C THR A 60 1.98 8.97 11.64
N VAL A 61 1.35 7.93 12.19
CA VAL A 61 0.79 6.81 11.41
C VAL A 61 -0.26 7.29 10.41
N VAL A 62 -1.13 8.23 10.80
CA VAL A 62 -2.12 8.84 9.90
C VAL A 62 -1.44 9.55 8.72
N LYS A 63 -0.38 10.33 8.98
CA LYS A 63 0.40 10.97 7.91
C LYS A 63 1.04 9.94 6.97
N HIS A 64 1.67 8.90 7.52
CA HIS A 64 2.25 7.83 6.69
C HIS A 64 1.21 7.09 5.86
N ASN A 65 0.00 6.88 6.38
CA ASN A 65 -1.11 6.29 5.62
C ASN A 65 -1.54 7.15 4.43
N GLN A 66 -1.52 8.48 4.58
CA GLN A 66 -1.79 9.39 3.46
C GLN A 66 -0.72 9.25 2.37
N THR A 67 0.55 9.13 2.76
CA THR A 67 1.67 8.88 1.83
C THR A 67 1.53 7.53 1.13
N LEU A 68 1.22 6.45 1.87
CA LEU A 68 0.94 5.12 1.29
C LEU A 68 -0.18 5.16 0.25
N LYS A 69 -1.26 5.88 0.55
CA LYS A 69 -2.37 6.07 -0.38
C LYS A 69 -1.92 6.77 -1.66
N ALA A 70 -1.11 7.83 -1.54
CA ALA A 70 -0.56 8.52 -2.70
C ALA A 70 0.29 7.58 -3.58
N HIS A 71 1.15 6.74 -2.98
CA HIS A 71 1.91 5.73 -3.73
C HIS A 71 0.99 4.73 -4.44
N ALA A 72 -0.07 4.27 -3.75
CA ALA A 72 -1.04 3.33 -4.33
C ALA A 72 -1.81 3.95 -5.51
N ASP A 73 -2.19 5.22 -5.42
CA ASP A 73 -2.88 5.94 -6.50
C ASP A 73 -1.98 6.11 -7.74
N VAL A 74 -0.69 6.40 -7.52
CA VAL A 74 0.32 6.46 -8.61
C VAL A 74 0.49 5.09 -9.27
N ALA A 75 0.67 4.02 -8.48
CA ALA A 75 0.83 2.67 -9.00
C ALA A 75 -0.42 2.20 -9.77
N ARG A 76 -1.61 2.47 -9.23
CA ARG A 76 -2.89 2.18 -9.90
C ARG A 76 -3.01 2.91 -11.24
N THR A 77 -2.60 4.16 -11.29
CA THR A 77 -2.64 4.96 -12.54
C THR A 77 -1.67 4.39 -13.57
N ALA A 78 -0.47 4.00 -13.17
CA ALA A 78 0.51 3.36 -14.04
C ALA A 78 0.00 2.02 -14.60
N LEU A 79 -0.56 1.17 -13.74
CA LEU A 79 -1.17 -0.10 -14.16
C LEU A 79 -2.32 0.10 -15.14
N LYS A 80 -3.19 1.08 -14.89
CA LYS A 80 -4.30 1.42 -15.80
C LYS A 80 -3.77 1.82 -17.18
N GLN A 81 -2.75 2.68 -17.24
CA GLN A 81 -2.15 3.10 -18.51
C GLN A 81 -1.51 1.91 -19.27
N GLN A 82 -0.88 0.97 -18.55
CA GLN A 82 -0.32 -0.24 -19.17
C GLN A 82 -1.42 -1.14 -19.72
N LEU A 83 -2.49 -1.36 -18.97
CA LEU A 83 -3.63 -2.15 -19.41
C LEU A 83 -4.35 -1.53 -20.60
N ASP A 84 -4.53 -0.20 -20.62
CA ASP A 84 -5.16 0.52 -21.73
C ASP A 84 -4.32 0.47 -23.03
N ARG A 85 -3.00 0.32 -22.92
CA ARG A 85 -2.09 0.14 -24.07
C ARG A 85 -2.13 -1.27 -24.68
N GLN A 86 -2.45 -2.29 -23.90
CA GLN A 86 -2.51 -3.68 -24.38
C GLN A 86 -3.57 -3.94 -25.47
N PRO A 87 -4.83 -3.47 -25.38
CA PRO A 87 -5.81 -3.70 -26.45
C PRO A 87 -5.45 -2.97 -27.75
N TYR A 88 -4.78 -1.82 -27.68
CA TYR A 88 -4.25 -1.12 -28.85
C TYR A 88 -3.17 -1.94 -29.56
N ASN A 89 -2.20 -2.48 -28.81
CA ASN A 89 -1.18 -3.37 -29.38
C ASN A 89 -1.81 -4.64 -29.97
N ARG A 90 -2.82 -5.22 -29.29
CA ARG A 90 -3.48 -6.43 -29.78
C ARG A 90 -4.27 -6.20 -31.08
N ARG A 91 -4.95 -5.05 -31.22
CA ARG A 91 -5.61 -4.66 -32.48
C ARG A 91 -4.61 -4.36 -33.59
N ALA A 92 -3.53 -3.62 -33.30
CA ALA A 92 -2.51 -3.31 -34.30
C ALA A 92 -1.84 -4.59 -34.85
N LEU A 93 -1.52 -5.54 -33.97
CA LEU A 93 -0.97 -6.85 -34.35
C LEU A 93 -1.98 -7.69 -35.17
N GLN A 94 -3.25 -7.71 -34.79
CA GLN A 94 -4.28 -8.41 -35.56
C GLN A 94 -4.49 -7.81 -36.95
N THR A 95 -4.47 -6.48 -37.10
CA THR A 95 -4.57 -5.82 -38.41
C THR A 95 -3.38 -6.15 -39.29
N TYR A 96 -2.16 -6.14 -38.73
CA TYR A 96 -0.94 -6.48 -39.47
C TYR A 96 -0.93 -7.94 -39.95
N ILE A 97 -1.30 -8.90 -39.09
CA ILE A 97 -1.41 -10.32 -39.44
C ILE A 97 -2.49 -10.53 -40.51
N ARG A 98 -3.64 -9.85 -40.39
CA ARG A 98 -4.73 -9.98 -41.37
C ARG A 98 -4.33 -9.40 -42.73
N SER A 99 -3.61 -8.28 -42.76
CA SER A 99 -3.07 -7.70 -44.00
C SER A 99 -1.93 -8.51 -44.61
N SER A 100 -1.13 -9.22 -43.82
CA SER A 100 -0.02 -10.04 -44.34
C SER A 100 -0.48 -11.39 -44.89
N SER A 101 -1.56 -11.98 -44.36
CA SER A 101 -2.13 -13.24 -44.86
C SER A 101 -3.03 -13.08 -46.11
N SER A 102 -3.15 -11.87 -46.64
CA SER A 102 -3.98 -11.57 -47.83
C SER A 102 -3.16 -11.52 -49.14
N ARG A 103 -1.93 -12.04 -49.15
CA ARG A 103 -1.07 -12.13 -50.34
C ARG A 103 -0.83 -13.58 -50.74
#